data_AF-A0A969MXN4-F1
#
_entry.id   AF-A0A969MXN4-F1
#
_cell.length_a   1.000
_cell.length_b   1.000
_cell.length_c   1.000
_cell.angle_alpha   90.00
_cell.angle_beta   90.00
_cell.angle_gamma   90.00
#
_symmetry.space_group_name_H-M   'P 1'
#
loop_
_entity.id
_entity.type
_entity.pdbx_description
1 polymer ?
#
loop_
_entity_poly.entity_id
_entity_poly.type
_entity_poly.pdbx_seq_one_letter_code
_entity_poly.pdbx_strand_id
1 'polypeptide(L)'
;MDLRDYQYRATRQGLASIKFFKFCAIGLEQEVREINAKTKRLESLEDANLNKLTQQLGDCLWFITNLAHATGLSLEDIVAESLELEDERNTEHFPVWMNPPPLTKITTVSTEPRLLRLKTCRVLL
;
A
#
# COMPACT_ATOMS: atom_id res chain seq x y z
N MET A 1 7.10 4.41 9.69
CA MET A 1 5.82 5.00 10.11
C MET A 1 4.95 3.84 10.54
N ASP A 2 4.44 3.88 11.76
CA ASP A 2 3.48 2.89 12.25
C ASP A 2 2.04 3.26 11.83
N LEU A 3 1.09 2.36 12.09
CA LEU A 3 -0.31 2.54 11.70
C LEU A 3 -0.99 3.69 12.45
N ARG A 4 -0.59 3.96 13.71
CA ARG A 4 -1.14 5.07 14.50
C ARG A 4 -0.68 6.42 13.94
N ASP A 5 0.61 6.58 13.68
CA ASP A 5 1.18 7.79 13.07
C ASP A 5 0.57 8.03 11.69
N TYR A 6 0.43 6.98 10.88
CA TYR A 6 -0.24 7.09 9.59
C TYR A 6 -1.71 7.52 9.74
N GLN A 7 -2.49 6.84 10.57
CA GLN A 7 -3.90 7.16 10.79
C GLN A 7 -4.09 8.58 11.31
N TYR A 8 -3.25 9.01 12.24
CA TYR A 8 -3.22 10.37 12.73
C TYR A 8 -2.99 11.36 11.58
N ARG A 9 -1.96 11.14 10.74
CA ARG A 9 -1.62 12.06 9.65
C ARG A 9 -2.67 12.09 8.54
N ALA A 10 -3.26 10.95 8.20
CA ALA A 10 -4.22 10.82 7.11
C ALA A 10 -5.59 11.45 7.42
N THR A 11 -5.97 11.50 8.70
CA THR A 11 -7.30 11.95 9.14
C THR A 11 -7.35 13.41 9.58
N ARG A 12 -6.18 14.08 9.71
CA ARG A 12 -6.06 15.49 10.13
C ARG A 12 -6.94 16.49 9.37
N GLN A 13 -7.36 16.16 8.16
CA GLN A 13 -8.12 17.05 7.27
C GLN A 13 -9.60 16.64 7.13
N GLY A 14 -9.99 15.45 7.60
CA GLY A 14 -11.33 14.90 7.42
C GLY A 14 -12.25 15.25 8.59
N LEU A 15 -13.37 15.91 8.32
CA LEU A 15 -14.44 16.06 9.32
C LEU A 15 -15.29 14.79 9.34
N ALA A 16 -15.38 14.13 10.50
CA ALA A 16 -16.23 12.97 10.72
C ALA A 16 -17.71 13.35 10.52
N SER A 17 -18.22 13.08 9.31
CA SER A 17 -19.61 13.29 8.93
C SER A 17 -20.10 12.13 8.07
N ILE A 18 -21.40 11.84 8.10
CA ILE A 18 -21.98 10.77 7.27
C ILE A 18 -21.76 11.01 5.77
N LYS A 19 -21.70 12.29 5.35
CA LYS A 19 -21.39 12.66 3.97
C LYS A 19 -19.95 12.31 3.61
N PHE A 20 -19.01 12.60 4.50
CA PHE A 20 -17.60 12.24 4.32
C PHE A 20 -17.40 10.72 4.34
N PHE A 21 -18.08 9.99 5.24
CA PHE A 21 -18.07 8.53 5.24
C PHE A 21 -18.51 7.94 3.89
N LYS A 22 -19.64 8.41 3.34
CA LYS A 22 -20.13 7.97 2.02
C LYS A 22 -19.16 8.34 0.90
N PHE A 23 -18.56 9.53 0.95
CA PHE A 23 -17.54 9.95 0.00
C PHE A 23 -16.33 9.00 0.02
N CYS A 24 -15.83 8.65 1.21
CA CYS A 24 -14.70 7.73 1.34
C CYS A 24 -15.04 6.32 0.84
N ALA A 25 -16.25 5.82 1.08
CA ALA A 25 -16.67 4.52 0.58
C ALA A 25 -16.72 4.46 -0.96
N ILE A 26 -17.27 5.50 -1.60
CA ILE A 26 -17.31 5.61 -3.08
C ILE A 26 -15.90 5.74 -3.64
N GLY A 27 -15.04 6.54 -3.00
CA GLY A 27 -13.65 6.69 -3.41
C GLY A 27 -12.87 5.38 -3.34
N LEU A 28 -13.03 4.63 -2.25
CA LEU A 28 -12.43 3.30 -2.11
C LEU A 28 -12.84 2.34 -3.24
N GLU A 29 -14.13 2.31 -3.58
CA GLU A 29 -14.64 1.49 -4.69
C GLU A 29 -13.93 1.86 -6.00
N GLN A 30 -13.74 3.15 -6.26
CA GLN A 30 -13.08 3.62 -7.47
C GLN A 30 -11.62 3.17 -7.55
N GLU A 31 -10.84 3.34 -6.48
CA GLU A 31 -9.43 2.92 -6.44
C GLU A 31 -9.29 1.41 -6.62
N VAL A 32 -10.16 0.61 -5.99
CA VAL A 32 -10.19 -0.85 -6.18
C VAL A 32 -10.46 -1.22 -7.64
N ARG A 33 -11.38 -0.52 -8.32
CA ARG A 33 -11.66 -0.75 -9.74
C ARG A 33 -10.46 -0.40 -10.63
N GLU A 34 -9.73 0.66 -10.31
CA GLU A 34 -8.51 1.04 -11.02
C GLU A 34 -7.37 0.04 -10.82
N ILE A 35 -7.18 -0.47 -9.59
CA ILE A 35 -6.23 -1.56 -9.32
C ILE A 35 -6.58 -2.77 -10.19
N ASN A 36 -7.84 -3.22 -10.16
CA ASN A 36 -8.28 -4.36 -10.97
C ASN A 36 -8.05 -4.12 -12.48
N ALA A 37 -8.34 -2.93 -12.98
CA ALA A 37 -8.08 -2.59 -14.39
C ALA A 37 -6.59 -2.68 -14.75
N LYS A 38 -5.70 -2.29 -13.83
CA LYS A 38 -4.24 -2.34 -14.01
C LYS A 38 -3.67 -3.75 -13.86
N THR A 39 -4.29 -4.61 -13.05
CA THR A 39 -3.81 -5.98 -12.79
C THR A 39 -4.39 -7.03 -13.74
N LYS A 40 -5.54 -6.77 -14.38
CA LYS A 40 -6.26 -7.75 -15.23
C LYS A 40 -5.45 -8.32 -16.39
N ARG A 41 -4.41 -7.65 -16.85
CA ARG A 41 -3.56 -8.07 -17.99
C ARG A 41 -2.12 -8.39 -17.59
N LEU A 42 -1.82 -8.42 -16.30
CA LEU A 42 -0.47 -8.78 -15.85
C LEU A 42 -0.28 -10.28 -16.00
N GLU A 43 0.77 -10.68 -16.71
CA GLU A 43 1.21 -12.07 -16.79
C GLU A 43 2.21 -12.40 -15.67
N SER A 44 2.92 -11.38 -15.18
CA SER A 44 3.82 -11.44 -14.03
C SER A 44 3.79 -10.16 -13.19
N LEU A 45 4.39 -10.20 -11.99
CA LEU A 45 4.60 -8.98 -11.19
C LEU A 45 5.72 -8.11 -11.75
N GLU A 46 6.65 -8.66 -12.56
CA GLU A 46 7.67 -7.86 -13.24
C GLU A 46 7.06 -6.91 -14.29
N ASP A 47 5.93 -7.29 -14.89
CA ASP A 47 5.19 -6.46 -15.85
C ASP A 47 4.42 -5.31 -15.18
N ALA A 48 4.30 -5.36 -13.86
CA ALA A 48 3.51 -4.41 -13.12
C ALA A 48 4.19 -3.04 -13.06
N ASN A 49 3.45 -1.98 -13.38
CA ASN A 49 3.88 -0.63 -13.07
C ASN A 49 3.72 -0.37 -11.56
N LEU A 50 4.73 -0.78 -10.79
CA LEU A 50 4.71 -0.72 -9.33
C LEU A 50 4.46 0.69 -8.82
N ASN A 51 5.00 1.73 -9.46
CA ASN A 51 4.74 3.12 -9.05
C ASN A 51 3.25 3.48 -9.12
N LYS A 52 2.56 3.08 -10.19
CA LYS A 52 1.12 3.32 -10.34
C LYS A 52 0.29 2.46 -9.39
N LEU A 53 0.74 1.25 -9.07
CA LEU A 53 0.06 0.40 -8.08
C LEU A 53 0.27 0.93 -6.66
N THR A 54 1.48 1.35 -6.30
CA THR A 54 1.79 1.96 -5.00
C THR A 54 0.92 3.18 -4.74
N GLN A 55 0.72 4.03 -5.75
CA GLN A 55 -0.17 5.20 -5.61
C GLN A 55 -1.60 4.77 -5.23
N GLN A 56 -2.16 3.83 -5.99
CA GLN A 56 -3.55 3.40 -5.84
C GLN A 56 -3.79 2.60 -4.56
N LEU A 57 -2.82 1.76 -4.18
CA LEU A 57 -2.84 1.09 -2.88
C LEU A 57 -2.74 2.11 -1.73
N GLY A 58 -1.97 3.19 -1.93
CA GLY A 58 -1.92 4.31 -1.01
C GLY A 58 -3.25 5.05 -0.89
N ASP A 59 -3.94 5.28 -2.01
CA ASP A 59 -5.25 5.92 -2.06
C ASP A 59 -6.32 5.03 -1.39
N CYS A 60 -6.32 3.72 -1.66
CA CYS A 60 -7.14 2.74 -0.92
C CYS A 60 -6.90 2.81 0.59
N LEU A 61 -5.63 2.81 1.01
CA LEU A 61 -5.26 2.89 2.42
C LEU A 61 -5.74 4.21 3.04
N TRP A 62 -5.66 5.32 2.31
CA TRP A 62 -6.18 6.61 2.77
C TRP A 62 -7.69 6.58 2.99
N PHE A 63 -8.45 5.99 2.07
CA PHE A 63 -9.91 5.85 2.23
C PHE A 63 -10.30 4.94 3.38
N ILE A 64 -9.66 3.76 3.52
CA ILE A 64 -9.88 2.84 4.66
C ILE A 64 -9.62 3.54 5.98
N THR A 65 -8.54 4.30 6.05
CA THR A 65 -8.14 5.03 7.26
C THR A 65 -9.15 6.10 7.66
N ASN A 66 -9.72 6.81 6.69
CA ASN A 66 -10.76 7.79 6.95
C ASN A 66 -12.11 7.15 7.30
N LEU A 67 -12.41 5.97 6.75
CA LEU A 67 -13.57 5.17 7.17
C LEU A 67 -13.43 4.69 8.61
N ALA A 68 -12.27 4.13 8.97
CA ALA A 68 -11.96 3.69 10.33
C ALA A 68 -12.07 4.85 11.33
N HIS A 69 -11.51 6.01 10.98
CA HIS A 69 -11.62 7.21 11.81
C HIS A 69 -13.07 7.67 11.99
N ALA A 70 -13.87 7.65 10.91
CA ALA A 70 -15.27 8.03 10.97
C ALA A 70 -16.13 7.08 11.82
N THR A 71 -15.71 5.82 11.99
CA THR A 71 -16.38 4.82 12.84
C THR A 71 -15.78 4.70 14.24
N GLY A 72 -14.71 5.46 14.55
CA GLY A 72 -14.02 5.38 15.84
C GLY A 72 -13.14 4.14 16.01
N LEU A 73 -12.78 3.45 14.93
CA LEU A 73 -11.89 2.29 14.93
C LEU A 73 -10.44 2.72 14.70
N SER A 74 -9.49 2.03 15.35
CA SER A 74 -8.08 2.14 15.00
C SER A 74 -7.70 1.15 13.89
N LEU A 75 -6.71 1.50 13.07
CA LEU A 75 -6.17 0.58 12.07
C LEU A 75 -5.54 -0.66 12.71
N GLU A 76 -4.98 -0.54 13.91
CA GLU A 76 -4.41 -1.67 14.64
C GLU A 76 -5.49 -2.67 15.05
N ASP A 77 -6.62 -2.18 15.57
CA ASP A 77 -7.75 -3.04 15.95
C ASP A 77 -8.31 -3.78 14.73
N ILE A 78 -8.46 -3.08 13.59
CA ILE A 78 -8.92 -3.69 12.33
C ILE A 78 -7.96 -4.78 11.86
N VAL A 79 -6.65 -4.54 11.93
CA VAL A 79 -5.63 -5.53 11.54
C VAL A 79 -5.64 -6.72 12.51
N ALA A 80 -5.72 -6.48 13.81
CA ALA A 80 -5.76 -7.55 14.82
C ALA A 80 -6.97 -8.48 14.60
N GLU A 81 -8.16 -7.91 14.47
CA GLU A 81 -9.40 -8.68 14.21
C GLU A 81 -9.34 -9.43 12.88
N SER A 82 -8.77 -8.82 11.83
CA SER A 82 -8.62 -9.49 10.53
C SER A 82 -7.65 -10.67 10.56
N LEU A 83 -6.57 -10.59 11.34
CA LEU A 83 -5.59 -11.67 11.48
C LEU A 83 -6.13 -12.82 12.33
N GLU A 84 -6.86 -12.52 13.39
CA GLU A 84 -7.56 -13.55 14.19
C GLU A 84 -8.54 -14.34 13.32
N LEU A 85 -9.36 -13.65 12.52
CA LEU A 85 -10.26 -14.30 11.55
C LEU A 85 -9.51 -15.08 10.47
N GLU A 86 -8.32 -14.65 10.07
CA GLU A 86 -7.49 -15.38 9.11
C GLU A 86 -6.94 -16.68 9.71
N ASP A 87 -6.44 -16.63 10.94
CA ASP A 87 -5.97 -17.81 11.67
C ASP A 87 -7.10 -18.84 11.84
N GLU A 88 -8.31 -18.39 12.18
CA GLU A 88 -9.50 -19.24 12.27
C GLU A 88 -9.85 -19.90 10.92
N ARG A 89 -9.89 -19.12 9.82
CA ARG A 89 -10.15 -19.66 8.47
C ARG A 89 -9.09 -20.65 8.01
N ASN A 90 -7.82 -20.38 8.33
CA ASN A 90 -6.69 -21.21 7.91
C ASN A 90 -6.59 -22.51 8.73
N THR A 91 -7.11 -22.54 9.96
CA THR A 91 -7.29 -23.80 10.70
C THR A 91 -8.35 -24.70 10.10
N GLU A 92 -9.37 -24.15 9.41
CA GLU A 92 -10.51 -24.96 8.99
C GLU A 92 -10.41 -25.59 7.59
N HIS A 93 -9.87 -24.99 6.51
CA HIS A 93 -9.65 -25.68 5.21
C HIS A 93 -9.02 -24.72 4.17
N PHE A 94 -7.70 -24.73 3.95
CA PHE A 94 -7.11 -24.24 2.68
C PHE A 94 -5.90 -25.08 2.24
N PRO A 95 -5.80 -25.41 0.93
CA PRO A 95 -4.65 -26.15 0.40
C PRO A 95 -3.39 -25.27 0.41
N VAL A 96 -2.27 -25.90 0.79
CA VAL A 96 -0.93 -25.35 1.10
C VAL A 96 -0.35 -24.35 0.07
N TRP A 97 -0.86 -24.31 -1.16
CA TRP A 97 -0.40 -23.41 -2.23
C TRP A 97 -0.91 -21.97 -2.13
N MET A 98 -1.82 -21.66 -1.19
CA MET A 98 -2.21 -20.28 -0.87
C MET A 98 -1.35 -19.61 0.20
N ASN A 99 -0.37 -20.32 0.80
CA ASN A 99 0.64 -19.64 1.60
C ASN A 99 1.50 -18.80 0.66
N PRO A 100 1.45 -17.45 0.72
CA PRO A 100 2.32 -16.66 -0.11
C PRO A 100 3.77 -17.03 0.24
N PRO A 101 4.65 -17.25 -0.75
CA PRO A 101 6.06 -17.45 -0.45
C PRO A 101 6.56 -16.27 0.39
N PRO A 102 7.47 -16.50 1.36
CA PRO A 102 7.99 -15.43 2.19
C PRO A 102 8.52 -14.33 1.28
N LEU A 103 8.07 -13.09 1.51
CA LEU A 103 8.40 -11.93 0.69
C LEU A 103 9.92 -11.87 0.46
N THR A 104 10.36 -12.34 -0.70
CA THR A 104 11.74 -12.22 -1.13
C THR A 104 11.99 -10.73 -1.26
N LYS A 105 12.96 -10.21 -0.51
CA LYS A 105 13.34 -8.79 -0.53
C LYS A 105 13.45 -8.36 -1.99
N ILE A 106 12.50 -7.55 -2.45
CA ILE A 106 12.60 -6.87 -3.73
C ILE A 106 13.79 -5.94 -3.56
N THR A 107 14.96 -6.35 -4.07
CA THR A 107 16.14 -5.51 -4.11
C THR A 107 15.77 -4.29 -4.93
N THR A 108 15.52 -3.17 -4.27
CA THR A 108 15.41 -1.90 -4.95
C THR A 108 16.74 -1.67 -5.63
N VAL A 109 16.75 -1.73 -6.96
CA VAL A 109 17.89 -1.26 -7.74
C VAL A 109 17.93 0.24 -7.52
N SER A 110 18.73 0.65 -6.54
CA SER A 110 19.16 2.03 -6.33
C SER A 110 19.75 2.53 -7.64
N THR A 111 18.99 3.34 -8.37
CA THR A 111 19.51 4.13 -9.48
C THR A 111 20.29 5.28 -8.89
N GLU A 112 21.56 5.05 -8.56
CA GLU A 112 22.49 6.14 -8.29
C GLU A 112 22.54 7.10 -9.50
N PRO A 113 22.54 8.42 -9.27
CA PRO A 113 22.70 9.38 -10.35
C PRO A 113 24.13 9.32 -10.90
N ARG A 114 24.24 9.14 -12.22
CA ARG A 114 25.50 9.21 -12.98
C ARG A 114 26.18 10.58 -12.77
N LEU A 115 27.08 10.68 -11.80
CA LEU A 115 28.08 11.74 -11.74
C LEU A 115 29.34 11.27 -12.48
N LEU A 116 29.38 11.51 -13.79
CA LEU A 116 30.62 11.52 -14.56
C LEU A 116 31.48 12.69 -14.08
N ARG A 117 32.30 12.45 -13.04
CA ARG A 117 33.44 13.29 -12.71
C ARG A 117 34.45 13.18 -13.87
N LEU A 118 34.55 14.23 -14.67
CA LEU A 118 35.69 14.44 -15.56
C LEU A 118 36.95 14.54 -14.69
N LYS A 119 37.78 13.50 -14.75
CA LYS A 119 39.18 13.56 -14.29
C LYS A 119 39.96 14.40 -15.31
N THR A 120 40.39 15.58 -14.92
CA THR A 120 41.55 16.24 -15.52
C THR A 120 42.56 16.55 -14.41
N CYS A 121 43.39 15.56 -14.10
CA CYS A 121 44.73 15.83 -13.57
C CYS A 121 45.62 16.20 -14.75
N ARG A 122 46.09 17.44 -14.78
CA ARG A 122 47.36 17.79 -15.41
C ARG A 122 48.02 18.87 -14.55
N VAL A 123 48.83 18.39 -13.60
CA VAL A 123 49.96 19.15 -13.06
C VAL A 123 51.16 18.69 -13.88
N LEU A 124 51.75 19.60 -14.66
CA LEU A 124 53.15 19.55 -15.03
C LEU A 124 53.67 20.99 -14.91
N LEU A 125 54.86 21.06 -14.32
CA LEU A 125 55.62 22.20 -13.80
C LEU A 125 55.75 23.39 -14.75
#